data_AF-A0A913XJ35-F1
#
_entry.id   AF-A0A913XJ35-F1
#
_cell.length_a   1.000
_cell.length_b   1.000
_cell.length_c   1.000
_cell.angle_alpha   90.00
_cell.angle_beta   90.00
_cell.angle_gamma   90.00
#
_symmetry.space_group_name_H-M   'P 1'
#
loop_
_entity.id
_entity.type
_entity.pdbx_description
1 polymer ?
#
loop_
_entity_poly.entity_id
_entity_poly.type
_entity_poly.pdbx_seq_one_letter_code
_entity_poly.pdbx_strand_id
1 'polypeptide(L)'
;MAKNCTINILNKFVEEVEEMEKCVLVPNRLQDIGPRNQVLKLSQKEDVEDVQGLHDLFLVLKNIKSELTTGHGLELGKDLNPIKTHLQEINKLLLNMSELAKTVRNEYKKEYDLVF
;
A
#
# COMPACT_ATOMS: atom_id res chain seq x y z
N MET A 1 1.51 2.48 24.43
CA MET A 1 0.16 2.68 23.90
C MET A 1 0.17 3.27 22.48
N ALA A 2 1.05 2.81 21.57
CA ALA A 2 1.09 3.24 20.17
C ALA A 2 1.56 2.10 19.23
N LYS A 3 1.24 0.85 19.57
CA LYS A 3 1.69 -0.31 18.77
C LYS A 3 0.95 -0.43 17.42
N ASN A 4 -0.11 0.36 17.20
CA ASN A 4 -1.02 0.24 16.06
C ASN A 4 -1.29 1.59 15.35
N CYS A 5 -0.31 2.51 15.25
CA CYS A 5 -0.52 3.67 14.39
C CYS A 5 -0.37 3.26 12.91
N THR A 6 -1.10 3.92 12.02
CA THR A 6 -1.16 3.56 10.59
C THR A 6 0.23 3.49 9.95
N ILE A 7 1.12 4.45 10.27
CA ILE A 7 2.48 4.48 9.74
C ILE A 7 3.28 3.25 10.19
N ASN A 8 3.18 2.84 11.46
CA ASN A 8 3.89 1.66 11.96
C ASN A 8 3.38 0.37 11.31
N ILE A 9 2.07 0.27 11.05
CA ILE A 9 1.48 -0.88 10.36
C ILE A 9 1.96 -0.96 8.91
N LEU A 10 2.00 0.18 8.21
CA LEU A 10 2.52 0.26 6.84
C LEU A 10 4.00 -0.11 6.78
N ASN A 11 4.83 0.43 7.68
CA ASN A 11 6.26 0.08 7.74
C ASN A 11 6.46 -1.40 8.00
N LYS A 12 5.72 -1.97 8.97
CA LYS A 12 5.78 -3.41 9.25
C LYS A 12 5.39 -4.23 8.03
N PHE A 13 4.33 -3.84 7.31
CA PHE A 13 3.94 -4.53 6.07
C PHE A 13 5.07 -4.51 5.04
N VAL A 14 5.71 -3.35 4.82
CA VAL A 14 6.82 -3.21 3.88
C VAL A 14 8.00 -4.11 4.29
N GLU A 15 8.36 -4.12 5.57
CA GLU A 15 9.43 -4.97 6.12
C GLU A 15 9.17 -6.46 5.86
N GLU A 16 7.97 -6.95 6.15
CA GLU A 16 7.61 -8.37 5.95
C GLU A 16 7.63 -8.76 4.47
N VAL A 17 7.19 -7.87 3.56
CA VAL A 17 7.27 -8.11 2.11
C VAL A 17 8.73 -8.09 1.62
N GLU A 18 9.59 -7.26 2.20
CA GLU A 18 11.03 -7.28 1.91
C GLU A 18 11.72 -8.55 2.38
N GLU A 19 11.38 -9.04 3.57
CA GLU A 19 11.89 -10.32 4.07
C GLU A 19 11.42 -11.49 3.21
N MET A 20 10.17 -11.45 2.74
CA MET A 20 9.63 -12.41 1.77
C MET A 20 10.43 -12.37 0.45
N GLU A 21 10.70 -11.20 -0.12
CA GLU A 21 11.50 -11.06 -1.35
C GLU A 21 12.93 -11.59 -1.18
N LYS A 22 13.54 -11.39 0.00
CA LYS A 22 14.87 -11.94 0.32
C LYS A 22 14.88 -13.46 0.42
N CYS A 23 13.79 -14.06 0.93
CA CYS A 23 13.65 -15.51 1.04
C CYS A 23 13.32 -16.18 -0.31
N VAL A 24 12.47 -15.56 -1.12
CA VAL A 24 11.99 -16.10 -2.40
C VAL A 24 12.93 -15.67 -3.54
N LEU A 25 14.06 -16.35 -3.65
CA LEU A 25 15.06 -16.09 -4.71
C LEU A 25 14.58 -16.48 -6.11
N VAL A 26 13.67 -17.45 -6.22
CA VAL A 26 13.11 -17.93 -7.48
C VAL A 26 11.59 -17.96 -7.39
N PRO A 27 10.90 -16.83 -7.70
CA PRO A 27 9.45 -16.71 -7.56
C PRO A 27 8.65 -17.79 -8.30
N ASN A 28 9.12 -18.22 -9.48
CA ASN A 28 8.45 -19.25 -10.28
C ASN A 28 8.30 -20.60 -9.54
N ARG A 29 9.19 -20.91 -8.59
CA ARG A 29 9.06 -22.16 -7.79
C ARG A 29 7.85 -22.14 -6.88
N LEU A 30 7.27 -20.98 -6.59
CA LEU A 30 6.03 -20.87 -5.83
C LEU A 30 4.82 -21.42 -6.58
N GLN A 31 4.89 -21.60 -7.90
CA GLN A 31 3.84 -22.26 -8.67
C GLN A 31 3.73 -23.76 -8.35
N ASP A 32 4.86 -24.36 -7.92
CA ASP A 32 4.97 -25.77 -7.57
C ASP A 32 4.82 -26.03 -6.07
N ILE A 33 4.79 -24.97 -5.25
CA ILE A 33 4.74 -25.05 -3.79
C ILE A 33 3.36 -24.58 -3.31
N GLY A 34 2.64 -25.48 -2.66
CA GLY A 34 1.35 -25.20 -2.01
C GLY A 34 0.17 -25.95 -2.62
N PRO A 35 -1.00 -25.94 -1.98
CA PRO A 35 -2.19 -26.54 -2.58
C PRO A 35 -2.56 -25.69 -3.80
N ARG A 36 -2.43 -26.27 -5.00
CA ARG A 36 -2.79 -25.64 -6.28
C ARG A 36 -4.23 -25.08 -6.31
N ASN A 37 -5.06 -25.50 -5.35
CA ASN A 37 -6.47 -25.15 -5.23
C ASN A 37 -6.79 -24.25 -4.02
N GLN A 38 -5.78 -23.70 -3.31
CA GLN A 38 -6.05 -22.79 -2.20
C GLN A 38 -6.33 -21.38 -2.74
N VAL A 39 -7.61 -21.02 -2.68
CA VAL A 39 -8.09 -19.68 -2.97
C VAL A 39 -7.79 -18.80 -1.75
N LEU A 40 -6.93 -17.81 -1.94
CA LEU A 40 -6.54 -16.86 -0.90
C LEU A 40 -7.37 -15.59 -1.08
N LYS A 41 -8.27 -15.35 -0.11
CA LYS A 41 -9.11 -14.15 -0.10
C LYS A 41 -8.27 -12.95 0.30
N LEU A 42 -7.96 -12.10 -0.68
CA LEU A 42 -7.23 -10.84 -0.47
C LEU A 42 -8.06 -9.79 0.27
N SER A 43 -9.39 -9.87 0.15
CA SER A 43 -10.32 -8.93 0.74
C SER A 43 -11.66 -9.62 1.00
N GLN A 44 -12.45 -9.04 1.90
CA GLN A 44 -13.86 -9.39 2.06
C GLN A 44 -14.77 -8.65 1.06
N LYS A 45 -14.19 -7.77 0.22
CA LYS A 45 -14.91 -7.01 -0.81
C LYS A 45 -15.11 -7.86 -2.06
N GLU A 46 -16.30 -7.80 -2.64
CA GLU A 46 -16.70 -8.57 -3.83
C GLU A 46 -15.92 -8.17 -5.10
N ASP A 47 -15.34 -6.97 -5.14
CA ASP A 47 -14.65 -6.42 -6.31
C ASP A 47 -13.16 -6.79 -6.41
N VAL A 48 -12.63 -7.58 -5.47
CA VAL A 48 -11.22 -7.99 -5.47
C VAL A 48 -11.16 -9.45 -5.90
N GLU A 49 -10.54 -9.73 -7.06
CA GLU A 49 -10.34 -11.10 -7.51
C GLU A 49 -9.54 -11.90 -6.47
N ASP A 50 -10.06 -13.08 -6.13
CA ASP A 50 -9.33 -14.02 -5.30
C ASP A 50 -8.06 -14.49 -6.00
N VAL A 51 -7.03 -14.76 -5.20
CA VAL A 51 -5.73 -15.19 -5.71
C VAL A 51 -5.59 -16.70 -5.62
N GLN A 52 -5.08 -17.32 -6.68
CA GLN A 52 -4.83 -18.75 -6.73
C GLN A 52 -3.35 -19.05 -6.52
N GLY A 53 -3.03 -19.67 -5.38
CA GLY A 53 -1.68 -20.14 -5.09
C GLY A 53 -0.70 -19.07 -4.62
N LEU A 54 0.47 -19.53 -4.18
CA LEU A 54 1.47 -18.70 -3.52
C LEU A 54 2.21 -17.76 -4.46
N HIS A 55 2.36 -18.14 -5.72
CA HIS A 55 3.00 -17.31 -6.73
C HIS A 55 2.22 -16.01 -6.97
N ASP A 56 0.91 -16.12 -7.17
CA ASP A 56 0.09 -14.96 -7.43
C ASP A 56 -0.03 -14.09 -6.16
N LEU A 57 -0.07 -14.70 -4.97
CA LEU A 57 -0.05 -13.96 -3.71
C LEU A 57 1.25 -13.16 -3.57
N PHE A 58 2.38 -13.77 -3.89
CA PHE A 58 3.69 -13.12 -3.88
C PHE A 58 3.71 -11.88 -4.79
N LEU A 59 3.16 -12.00 -6.01
CA LEU A 59 3.06 -10.88 -6.95
C LEU A 59 2.18 -9.75 -6.40
N VAL A 60 1.03 -10.08 -5.79
CA VAL A 60 0.13 -9.10 -5.21
C VAL A 60 0.78 -8.35 -4.06
N LEU A 61 1.38 -9.05 -3.10
CA LEU A 61 2.04 -8.41 -1.95
C LEU A 61 3.18 -7.50 -2.39
N LYS A 62 3.97 -7.94 -3.38
CA LYS A 62 5.03 -7.15 -3.99
C LYS A 62 4.48 -5.89 -4.68
N ASN A 63 3.37 -6.02 -5.39
CA ASN A 63 2.72 -4.88 -6.02
C ASN A 63 2.21 -3.84 -5.00
N ILE A 64 1.57 -4.29 -3.93
CA ILE A 64 1.09 -3.42 -2.86
C ILE A 64 2.26 -2.65 -2.23
N LYS A 65 3.38 -3.32 -1.94
CA LYS A 65 4.60 -2.66 -1.45
C LYS A 65 5.12 -1.62 -2.46
N SER A 66 5.16 -1.95 -3.76
CA SER A 66 5.59 -1.02 -4.81
C SER A 66 4.72 0.24 -4.83
N GLU A 67 3.40 0.09 -4.77
CA GLU A 67 2.47 1.22 -4.73
C GLU A 67 2.64 2.07 -3.48
N LEU A 68 2.84 1.45 -2.31
CA LEU A 68 3.06 2.17 -1.05
C LEU A 68 4.36 2.98 -1.02
N THR A 69 5.43 2.44 -1.61
CA THR A 69 6.77 3.04 -1.52
C THR A 69 7.11 3.98 -2.66
N THR A 70 6.59 3.70 -3.87
CA THR A 70 6.91 4.47 -5.08
C THR A 70 5.72 5.25 -5.64
N GLY A 71 4.51 4.98 -5.14
CA GLY A 71 3.27 5.52 -5.71
C GLY A 71 2.84 4.85 -7.02
N HIS A 72 3.60 3.85 -7.52
CA HIS A 72 3.35 3.18 -8.79
C HIS A 72 3.23 1.66 -8.59
N GLY A 73 2.21 1.08 -9.23
CA GLY A 73 2.01 -0.36 -9.27
C GLY A 73 2.86 -1.03 -10.33
N LEU A 74 3.20 -2.28 -10.09
CA LEU A 74 3.70 -3.20 -11.09
C LEU A 74 2.57 -3.53 -12.07
N GLU A 75 2.88 -3.51 -13.36
CA GLU A 75 1.93 -3.90 -14.41
C GLU A 75 1.66 -5.41 -14.37
N LEU A 76 0.76 -5.84 -13.48
CA LEU A 76 0.41 -7.25 -13.30
C LEU A 76 -0.70 -7.73 -14.24
N GLY A 77 -1.17 -6.90 -15.18
CA GLY A 77 -2.25 -7.23 -16.12
C GLY A 77 -3.63 -7.44 -15.48
N LYS A 78 -3.72 -7.44 -14.15
CA LYS A 78 -4.94 -7.55 -13.33
C LYS A 78 -4.88 -6.57 -12.16
N ASP A 79 -6.00 -5.96 -11.81
CA ASP A 79 -6.09 -5.07 -10.65
C ASP A 79 -6.29 -5.89 -9.37
N LEU A 80 -5.18 -6.40 -8.84
CA LEU A 80 -5.17 -7.27 -7.67
C LEU A 80 -4.86 -6.52 -6.37
N ASN A 81 -4.84 -5.18 -6.38
CA ASN A 81 -4.51 -4.39 -5.20
C ASN A 81 -5.80 -3.91 -4.47
N PRO A 82 -6.20 -4.57 -3.37
CA PRO A 82 -7.44 -4.23 -2.65
C PRO A 82 -7.40 -2.87 -1.95
N ILE A 83 -6.22 -2.31 -1.70
CA ILE A 83 -6.05 -1.09 -0.92
C ILE A 83 -5.72 0.14 -1.77
N LYS A 84 -5.46 -0.03 -3.07
CA LYS A 84 -5.07 1.03 -4.00
C LYS A 84 -5.98 2.25 -3.95
N THR A 85 -7.29 2.05 -4.12
CA THR A 85 -8.27 3.15 -4.10
C THR A 85 -8.25 3.91 -2.78
N HIS A 86 -8.22 3.19 -1.65
CA HIS A 86 -8.19 3.82 -0.32
C HIS A 86 -6.90 4.62 -0.10
N LEU A 87 -5.76 4.12 -0.56
CA LEU A 87 -4.48 4.83 -0.48
C LEU A 87 -4.51 6.11 -1.32
N GLN A 88 -5.04 6.03 -2.54
CA GLN A 88 -5.19 7.20 -3.42
C GLN A 88 -6.11 8.26 -2.80
N GLU A 89 -7.23 7.84 -2.21
CA GLU A 89 -8.17 8.73 -1.51
C GLU A 89 -7.52 9.40 -0.30
N ILE A 90 -6.82 8.64 0.55
CA ILE A 90 -6.11 9.17 1.72
C ILE A 90 -5.03 10.16 1.29
N ASN A 91 -4.24 9.83 0.27
CA ASN A 91 -3.20 10.72 -0.25
C ASN A 91 -3.79 12.04 -0.75
N LYS A 92 -4.89 11.98 -1.52
CA LYS A 92 -5.60 13.17 -2.00
C LYS A 92 -6.14 14.01 -0.85
N LEU A 93 -6.72 13.38 0.16
CA LEU A 93 -7.28 14.07 1.31
C LEU A 93 -6.19 14.75 2.16
N LEU A 94 -5.09 14.05 2.45
CA LEU A 94 -3.96 14.61 3.20
C LEU A 94 -3.28 15.75 2.45
N LEU A 95 -3.18 15.66 1.11
CA LEU A 95 -2.65 16.74 0.28
C LEU A 95 -3.53 17.99 0.40
N ASN A 96 -4.84 17.84 0.23
CA ASN A 96 -5.79 18.96 0.38
C ASN A 96 -5.73 19.56 1.80
N MET A 97 -5.68 18.72 2.84
CA MET A 97 -5.55 19.21 4.23
C MET A 97 -4.24 19.98 4.45
N SER A 98 -3.16 19.57 3.79
CA SER A 98 -1.87 20.28 3.84
C SER A 98 -1.95 21.65 3.16
N GLU A 99 -2.69 21.75 2.06
CA GLU A 99 -2.97 23.03 1.39
C GLU A 99 -3.84 23.94 2.26
N LEU A 100 -4.89 23.42 2.89
CA LEU A 100 -5.71 24.18 3.83
C LEU A 100 -4.90 24.70 5.02
N ALA A 101 -4.03 23.86 5.59
CA ALA A 101 -3.12 24.26 6.66
C ALA A 101 -2.16 25.37 6.21
N LYS A 102 -1.65 25.28 4.97
CA LYS A 102 -0.82 26.33 4.36
C LYS A 102 -1.60 27.64 4.21
N THR A 103 -2.86 27.59 3.79
CA THR A 103 -3.73 28.78 3.68
C THR A 103 -3.92 29.43 5.04
N VAL A 104 -4.31 28.67 6.07
CA VAL A 104 -4.46 29.18 7.45
C VAL A 104 -3.19 29.87 7.92
N ARG A 105 -2.03 29.22 7.72
CA ARG A 105 -0.72 29.78 8.09
C ARG A 105 -0.45 31.09 7.35
N ASN A 106 -0.74 31.16 6.05
CA ASN A 106 -0.44 32.34 5.24
C ASN A 106 -1.35 33.52 5.58
N GLU A 107 -2.64 33.29 5.79
CA GLU A 107 -3.58 34.33 6.23
C GLU A 107 -3.18 34.86 7.61
N TYR A 108 -2.81 33.98 8.54
CA TYR A 108 -2.33 34.40 9.86
C TYR A 108 -1.04 35.23 9.77
N LYS A 109 -0.09 34.84 8.92
CA LYS A 109 1.13 35.63 8.70
C LYS A 109 0.83 37.01 8.15
N LYS A 110 -0.11 37.11 7.21
CA LYS A 110 -0.51 38.36 6.57
C LYS A 110 -1.20 39.31 7.54
N GLU A 111 -2.09 38.79 8.39
CA GLU A 111 -2.85 39.59 9.35
C GLU A 111 -1.95 40.20 10.44
N TYR A 112 -0.92 39.47 10.87
CA TYR A 112 -0.02 39.89 11.97
C TYR A 112 1.37 40.35 11.50
N ASP A 113 1.57 40.52 10.20
CA ASP A 113 2.84 40.93 9.56
C ASP A 113 4.06 40.12 10.04
N LEU A 114 3.87 38.81 10.21
CA LEU A 114 4.87 37.91 10.79
C LEU A 114 5.88 37.49 9.71
N VAL A 115 7.07 38.08 9.75
CA VAL A 115 8.22 37.71 8.89
C VAL A 115 9.03 36.60 9.58
N PHE A 116 8.64 35.34 9.33
CA PHE A 116 9.45 34.15 9.62
C PHE A 116 9.45 33.19 8.44
#